data_AF-L5LI91-F1
#
_entry.id   AF-L5LI91-F1
#
_cell.length_a   1.000
_cell.length_b   1.000
_cell.length_c   1.000
_cell.angle_alpha   90.00
_cell.angle_beta   90.00
_cell.angle_gamma   90.00
#
_symmetry.space_group_name_H-M   'P 1'
#
loop_
_entity.id
_entity.type
_entity.pdbx_description
1 polymer ?
#
loop_
_entity_poly.entity_id
_entity_poly.type
_entity_poly.pdbx_seq_one_letter_code
_entity_poly.pdbx_strand_id
1 'polypeptide(L)'
;MRSGARQHERDCKCCSIIPITVRHLEVVVRIPEALSKMRLQPFATEAEVEEALRLFQKDQEMLSRIEKQLKRRFAIGSQVSEHSIIQGFTKQKYPEHATHKVLQLMLQCSKVLYHLK
;
A
#
# COMPACT_ATOMS: atom_id res chain seq x y z
N MET A 1 -0.67 -33.78 -4.64
CA MET A 1 0.01 -32.65 -3.95
C MET A 1 -0.55 -31.29 -4.46
N ARG A 2 -1.86 -31.04 -4.36
CA ARG A 2 -2.51 -29.80 -4.89
C ARG A 2 -3.31 -29.03 -3.81
N SER A 3 -3.10 -29.34 -2.53
CA SER A 3 -3.95 -28.86 -1.44
C SER A 3 -3.46 -27.54 -0.81
N GLY A 4 -2.22 -27.11 -1.05
CA GLY A 4 -1.64 -25.91 -0.43
C GLY A 4 -2.15 -24.59 -1.01
N ALA A 5 -2.41 -24.53 -2.33
CA ALA A 5 -2.81 -23.29 -3.01
C ALA A 5 -4.17 -22.76 -2.54
N ARG A 6 -5.13 -23.64 -2.24
CA ARG A 6 -6.47 -23.28 -1.73
C ARG A 6 -6.46 -22.81 -0.27
N GLN A 7 -5.42 -23.15 0.50
CA GLN A 7 -5.28 -22.68 1.87
C GLN A 7 -4.72 -21.25 1.89
N HIS A 8 -3.73 -20.96 1.04
CA HIS A 8 -3.16 -19.61 0.87
C HIS A 8 -4.17 -18.59 0.32
N GLU A 9 -5.12 -19.05 -0.50
CA GLU A 9 -6.23 -18.25 -1.01
C GLU A 9 -7.28 -17.88 0.06
N ARG A 10 -7.37 -18.67 1.15
CA ARG A 10 -8.32 -18.44 2.26
C ARG A 10 -7.74 -17.54 3.35
N ASP A 11 -6.44 -17.67 3.64
CA ASP A 11 -5.77 -16.82 4.64
C ASP A 11 -5.70 -15.35 4.20
N CYS A 12 -5.79 -15.09 2.89
CA CYS A 12 -5.59 -13.76 2.30
C CYS A 12 -6.89 -12.99 1.96
N LYS A 13 -8.07 -13.49 2.32
CA LYS A 13 -9.35 -12.81 2.02
C LYS A 13 -9.68 -11.65 2.95
N CYS A 14 -9.10 -11.60 4.16
CA CYS A 14 -9.44 -10.59 5.17
C CYS A 14 -8.32 -9.58 5.47
N CYS A 15 -7.08 -9.83 5.02
CA CYS A 15 -5.94 -8.97 5.33
C CYS A 15 -5.51 -8.13 4.11
N SER A 16 -5.39 -6.81 4.30
CA SER A 16 -4.80 -5.89 3.31
C SER A 16 -3.40 -6.35 2.91
N ILE A 17 -2.99 -6.09 1.66
CA ILE A 17 -1.65 -6.49 1.17
C ILE A 17 -0.52 -5.80 1.96
N ILE A 18 -0.77 -4.58 2.41
CA ILE A 18 0.11 -3.83 3.31
C ILE A 18 -0.55 -3.86 4.69
N PRO A 19 -0.02 -4.64 5.65
CA PRO A 19 -0.53 -4.64 7.03
C PRO A 19 -0.04 -3.41 7.78
N ILE A 20 -0.79 -2.98 8.80
CA ILE A 20 -0.33 -1.97 9.74
C ILE A 20 0.73 -2.59 10.65
N THR A 21 1.89 -1.96 10.77
CA THR A 21 3.02 -2.43 11.59
C THR A 21 3.36 -1.42 12.67
N VAL A 22 4.11 -1.85 13.69
CA VAL A 22 4.60 -0.97 14.77
C VAL A 22 5.43 0.21 14.26
N ARG A 23 6.11 0.07 13.11
CA ARG A 23 6.83 1.17 12.47
C ARG A 23 5.90 2.27 11.96
N HIS A 24 4.63 1.99 11.72
CA HIS A 24 3.66 3.03 11.36
C HIS A 24 3.30 3.93 12.55
N LEU A 25 3.48 3.48 13.80
CA LEU A 25 3.32 4.36 14.96
C LEU A 25 4.36 5.47 14.95
N GLU A 26 5.57 5.21 14.46
CA GLU A 26 6.61 6.22 14.27
C GLU A 26 6.16 7.32 13.31
N VAL A 27 5.41 6.97 12.25
CA VAL A 27 4.85 7.96 11.31
C VAL A 27 3.79 8.83 12.00
N VAL A 28 2.90 8.20 12.77
CA VAL A 28 1.83 8.89 13.52
C VAL A 28 2.40 9.86 14.56
N VAL A 29 3.59 9.59 15.11
CA VAL A 29 4.29 10.50 16.04
C VAL A 29 5.13 11.54 15.29
N ARG A 30 5.82 11.16 14.21
CA ARG A 30 6.78 12.01 13.49
C ARG A 30 6.12 13.13 12.70
N ILE A 31 4.98 12.86 12.05
CA ILE A 31 4.27 13.89 11.27
C ILE A 31 3.82 15.06 12.16
N PRO A 32 3.08 14.85 13.27
CA PRO A 32 2.65 15.98 14.09
C PRO A 32 3.84 16.72 14.71
N GLU A 33 4.88 16.01 15.16
CA GLU A 33 6.12 16.64 15.65
C GLU A 33 6.78 17.54 14.59
N ALA A 34 6.82 17.10 13.34
CA ALA A 34 7.34 17.91 12.23
C ALA A 34 6.46 19.14 11.95
N LEU A 35 5.13 19.01 12.02
CA LEU A 35 4.20 20.14 11.85
C LEU A 35 4.39 21.19 12.95
N SER A 36 4.50 20.78 14.22
CA SER A 36 4.75 21.69 15.34
C SER A 36 6.11 22.39 15.19
N LYS A 37 7.14 21.67 14.76
CA LYS A 37 8.47 22.23 14.46
C LYS A 37 8.43 23.30 13.38
N MET A 38 7.69 23.07 12.30
CA MET A 38 7.51 24.07 11.23
C MET A 38 6.78 25.32 11.73
N ARG A 39 5.95 25.18 12.77
CA ARG A 39 5.25 26.28 13.46
C ARG A 39 6.03 26.89 14.63
N LEU A 40 7.27 26.46 14.85
CA LEU A 40 8.11 26.87 15.98
C LEU A 40 7.45 26.61 17.36
N GLN A 41 6.62 25.58 17.44
CA GLN A 41 5.97 25.15 18.68
C GLN A 41 6.75 24.00 19.34
N PRO A 42 6.93 24.01 20.67
CA PRO A 42 7.69 22.97 21.38
C PRO A 42 6.91 21.67 21.59
N PHE A 43 5.57 21.69 21.48
CA PHE A 43 4.70 20.54 21.71
C PHE A 43 3.68 20.41 20.59
N ALA A 44 3.34 19.16 20.25
CA ALA A 44 2.29 18.86 19.29
C ALA A 44 0.91 19.01 19.91
N THR A 45 0.03 19.70 19.18
CA THR A 45 -1.37 19.89 19.57
C THR A 45 -2.25 18.77 19.01
N GLU A 46 -3.44 18.56 19.60
CA GLU A 46 -4.40 17.56 19.12
C GLU A 46 -4.77 17.75 17.64
N ALA A 47 -4.84 19.01 17.18
CA ALA A 47 -5.13 19.33 15.79
C ALA A 47 -4.06 18.82 14.81
N GLU A 48 -2.78 18.82 15.20
CA GLU A 48 -1.68 18.31 14.37
C GLU A 48 -1.69 16.78 14.32
N VAL A 49 -2.06 16.15 15.43
CA VAL A 49 -2.24 14.69 15.51
C VAL A 49 -3.43 14.26 14.65
N GLU A 50 -4.54 14.99 14.69
CA GLU A 50 -5.73 14.71 13.87
C GLU A 50 -5.40 14.81 12.37
N GLU A 51 -4.67 15.85 11.96
CA GLU A 51 -4.23 15.99 10.57
C GLU A 51 -3.27 14.86 10.16
N ALA A 52 -2.35 14.45 11.04
CA ALA A 52 -1.47 13.31 10.79
C ALA A 52 -2.23 11.98 10.62
N LEU A 53 -3.23 11.73 11.47
CA LEU A 53 -4.10 10.55 11.36
C LEU A 53 -4.91 10.57 10.07
N ARG A 54 -5.43 11.74 9.67
CA ARG A 54 -6.16 11.91 8.41
C ARG A 54 -5.28 11.61 7.20
N LEU A 55 -4.04 12.12 7.19
CA LEU A 55 -3.06 11.82 6.14
C LEU A 55 -2.75 10.32 6.09
N PHE A 56 -2.49 9.70 7.24
CA PHE A 56 -2.21 8.27 7.32
C PHE A 56 -3.37 7.41 6.78
N GLN A 57 -4.61 7.72 7.16
CA GLN A 57 -5.79 7.01 6.66
C GLN A 57 -5.95 7.15 5.14
N LYS A 58 -5.72 8.36 4.61
CA LYS A 58 -5.77 8.62 3.16
C LYS A 58 -4.71 7.80 2.41
N ASP A 59 -3.51 7.69 2.95
CA ASP A 59 -2.44 6.87 2.37
C ASP A 59 -2.81 5.38 2.38
N GLN A 60 -3.37 4.88 3.49
CA GLN A 60 -3.87 3.49 3.57
C GLN A 60 -5.00 3.22 2.56
N GLU A 61 -5.94 4.16 2.39
CA GLU A 61 -7.02 4.03 1.41
C GLU A 61 -6.45 3.98 -0.02
N MET A 62 -5.47 4.82 -0.34
CA MET A 62 -4.80 4.84 -1.63
C MET A 62 -4.16 3.49 -1.94
N LEU A 63 -3.42 2.91 -0.99
CA LEU A 63 -2.80 1.60 -1.14
C LEU A 63 -3.85 0.50 -1.34
N SER A 64 -4.96 0.55 -0.59
CA SER A 64 -6.10 -0.37 -0.76
C SER A 64 -6.74 -0.25 -2.14
N ARG A 65 -6.85 0.97 -2.68
CA ARG A 65 -7.38 1.20 -4.04
C ARG A 65 -6.48 0.60 -5.11
N ILE A 66 -5.16 0.79 -5.01
CA ILE A 66 -4.18 0.18 -5.93
C ILE A 66 -4.29 -1.34 -5.87
N GLU A 67 -4.32 -1.93 -4.66
CA GLU A 67 -4.47 -3.38 -4.47
C GLU A 67 -5.75 -3.91 -5.14
N LYS A 68 -6.89 -3.25 -4.89
CA LYS A 68 -8.19 -3.63 -5.49
C LYS A 68 -8.14 -3.55 -7.01
N GLN A 69 -7.54 -2.51 -7.57
CA GLN A 69 -7.43 -2.37 -9.03
C GLN A 69 -6.53 -3.44 -9.65
N LEU A 70 -5.37 -3.72 -9.05
CA LEU A 70 -4.47 -4.77 -9.51
C LEU A 70 -5.16 -6.14 -9.49
N LYS A 71 -5.80 -6.51 -8.39
CA LYS A 71 -6.55 -7.78 -8.28
C LYS A 71 -7.71 -7.91 -9.27
N ARG A 72 -8.37 -6.80 -9.63
CA ARG A 72 -9.48 -6.78 -10.60
C ARG A 72 -8.99 -6.88 -12.05
N ARG A 73 -7.86 -6.23 -12.38
CA ARG A 73 -7.36 -6.14 -13.76
C ARG A 73 -6.47 -7.31 -14.16
N PHE A 74 -5.83 -7.97 -13.19
CA PHE A 74 -4.83 -8.99 -13.47
C PHE A 74 -5.14 -10.26 -12.68
N ALA A 75 -5.53 -11.31 -13.39
CA ALA A 75 -5.69 -12.64 -12.83
C ALA A 75 -4.32 -13.34 -12.66
N ILE A 76 -4.29 -14.37 -11.82
CA ILE A 76 -3.11 -15.23 -11.62
C ILE A 76 -2.66 -15.80 -12.97
N GLY A 77 -1.38 -15.59 -13.34
CA GLY A 77 -0.81 -16.07 -14.60
C GLY A 77 -0.86 -15.05 -15.76
N SER A 78 -1.37 -13.84 -15.54
CA SER A 78 -1.33 -12.77 -16.54
C SER A 78 0.12 -12.35 -16.85
N GLN A 79 0.46 -12.21 -18.14
CA GLN A 79 1.77 -11.71 -18.59
C GLN A 79 1.67 -10.23 -18.93
N VAL A 80 2.25 -9.38 -18.09
CA VAL A 80 2.27 -7.93 -18.28
C VAL A 80 3.60 -7.40 -17.75
N SER A 81 4.22 -6.47 -18.47
CA SER A 81 5.45 -5.84 -17.98
C SER A 81 5.13 -4.87 -16.83
N GLU A 82 6.00 -4.88 -15.83
CA GLU A 82 5.91 -3.99 -14.67
C GLU A 82 5.84 -2.52 -15.09
N HIS A 83 6.68 -2.12 -16.05
CA HIS A 83 6.69 -0.76 -16.60
C HIS A 83 5.32 -0.34 -17.15
N SER A 84 4.60 -1.24 -17.84
CA SER A 84 3.26 -0.93 -18.38
C SER A 84 2.23 -0.73 -17.28
N ILE A 85 2.32 -1.52 -16.20
CA ILE A 85 1.44 -1.39 -15.03
C ILE A 85 1.72 -0.04 -14.36
N ILE A 86 2.98 0.23 -14.01
CA ILE A 86 3.38 1.48 -13.36
C ILE A 86 2.93 2.68 -14.19
N GLN A 87 3.25 2.71 -15.49
CA GLN A 87 2.85 3.81 -16.37
C GLN A 87 1.32 4.00 -16.42
N GLY A 88 0.56 2.90 -16.38
CA GLY A 88 -0.91 2.95 -16.31
C GLY A 88 -1.46 3.55 -15.02
N PHE A 89 -0.80 3.34 -13.88
CA PHE A 89 -1.15 3.95 -12.60
C PHE A 89 -0.66 5.40 -12.48
N THR A 90 0.52 5.70 -12.98
CA THR A 90 1.05 7.07 -13.06
C THR A 90 0.16 7.97 -13.91
N LYS A 91 -0.37 7.48 -15.04
CA LYS A 91 -1.40 8.19 -15.86
C LYS A 91 -2.68 8.49 -15.08
N GLN A 92 -3.04 7.65 -14.10
CA GLN A 92 -4.16 7.85 -13.19
C GLN A 92 -3.80 8.72 -11.97
N LYS A 93 -2.59 9.31 -11.95
CA LYS A 93 -2.04 10.15 -10.87
C LYS A 93 -1.77 9.41 -9.56
N TYR A 94 -1.57 8.09 -9.61
CA TYR A 94 -1.04 7.37 -8.45
C TYR A 94 0.48 7.54 -8.36
N PRO A 95 1.03 7.62 -7.14
CA PRO A 95 2.48 7.65 -6.96
C PRO A 95 3.11 6.32 -7.40
N GLU A 96 4.19 6.43 -8.16
CA GLU A 96 4.93 5.28 -8.69
C GLU A 96 5.46 4.38 -7.57
N HIS A 97 6.05 4.97 -6.52
CA HIS A 97 6.59 4.22 -5.38
C HIS A 97 5.52 3.38 -4.66
N ALA A 98 4.30 3.89 -4.52
CA ALA A 98 3.20 3.17 -3.89
C ALA A 98 2.72 2.01 -4.76
N THR A 99 2.62 2.24 -6.07
CA THR A 99 2.25 1.21 -7.04
C THR A 99 3.28 0.08 -7.06
N HIS A 100 4.57 0.44 -7.13
CA HIS A 100 5.69 -0.50 -7.07
C HIS A 100 5.67 -1.30 -5.76
N LYS A 101 5.48 -0.64 -4.61
CA LYS A 101 5.40 -1.30 -3.29
C LYS A 101 4.29 -2.35 -3.25
N VAL A 102 3.08 -1.99 -3.69
CA VAL A 102 1.93 -2.91 -3.71
C VAL A 102 2.19 -4.06 -4.67
N LEU A 103 2.71 -3.78 -5.87
CA LEU A 103 3.02 -4.80 -6.87
C LEU A 103 4.07 -5.80 -6.36
N GLN A 104 5.17 -5.31 -5.77
CA GLN A 104 6.23 -6.13 -5.19
C GLN A 104 5.70 -7.05 -4.08
N LEU A 105 4.84 -6.55 -3.21
CA LEU A 105 4.21 -7.36 -2.16
C LEU A 105 3.23 -8.40 -2.74
N MET A 106 2.48 -8.04 -3.78
CA MET A 106 1.59 -8.98 -4.47
C MET A 106 2.34 -10.14 -5.13
N LEU A 107 3.54 -9.89 -5.66
CA LEU A 107 4.46 -10.90 -6.19
C LEU A 107 5.00 -11.81 -5.07
N GLN A 108 5.48 -11.22 -3.97
CA GLN A 108 6.03 -11.96 -2.83
C GLN A 108 4.99 -12.87 -2.15
N CYS A 109 3.74 -12.44 -2.09
CA CYS A 109 2.65 -13.24 -1.52
C CYS A 109 2.00 -14.23 -2.51
N SER A 110 2.57 -14.45 -3.70
CA SER A 110 2.00 -15.31 -4.77
C SER A 110 0.55 -14.99 -5.13
N LYS A 111 0.07 -13.76 -4.90
CA LYS A 111 -1.33 -13.38 -5.18
C LYS A 111 -1.57 -13.12 -6.67
N VAL A 112 -0.51 -12.79 -7.41
CA VAL A 112 -0.50 -12.79 -8.88
C VAL A 112 0.88 -13.27 -9.34
N LEU A 113 0.92 -14.38 -10.08
CA LEU A 113 2.11 -14.80 -10.81
C LEU A 113 2.17 -13.99 -12.10
N TYR A 114 3.02 -12.97 -12.14
CA TYR A 114 3.42 -12.30 -13.38
C TYR A 114 4.78 -12.85 -13.82
N HIS A 115 4.92 -13.17 -15.11
CA HIS A 115 6.24 -13.31 -15.70
C HIS A 115 6.70 -11.93 -16.18
N LEU A 116 7.68 -11.34 -15.49
CA LEU A 116 8.47 -10.24 -16.06
C LEU A 116 9.17 -10.79 -17.32
N LYS A 117 8.86 -10.21 -18.48
CA LYS A 117 9.71 -10.29 -19.66
C LYS A 117 10.46 -8.99 -19.79
#